data_AF-A0A3F2S351-F1
#
_entry.id   AF-A0A3F2S351-F1
#
_cell.length_a   1.000
_cell.length_b   1.000
_cell.length_c   1.000
_cell.angle_alpha   90.00
_cell.angle_beta   90.00
_cell.angle_gamma   90.00
#
_symmetry.space_group_name_H-M   'P 1'
#
loop_
_entity.id
_entity.type
_entity.pdbx_description
1 polymer ?
#
loop_
_entity_poly.entity_id
_entity_poly.type
_entity_poly.pdbx_seq_one_letter_code
_entity_poly.pdbx_strand_id
1 'polypeptide(L)'
;MLELYRQAVPLVQPQSTAAIKTLGTIRRKKKEADASARRARKQNMEMARAFSSSVAMISRHVHNEEMRNHHTNELDKQIARVDEARQWSQLHEAHCKAIEQDAREQRTRDVRSMKTLAEEELRFARDFRALREEAVRRNKPLFTMSSSTSTIIPAPPEILAARAAAKTQEDRKRLARVEREHAEHMRSLQLLDYVYDRKRMLDEANQPRANSALVEVDVADEELPADRIVQLAGDELWRQIIQQQEQGCPDSLTLFMPPSNSPPAALRYFGVSQPVSLPAFSSAVDRNL
;
A
#
# COMPACT_ATOMS: atom_id res chain seq x y z
N MET A 1 -27.26 -79.01 153.43
CA MET A 1 -28.28 -77.96 153.18
C MET A 1 -27.79 -77.13 152.00
N LEU A 2 -28.42 -77.35 150.82
CA LEU A 2 -28.38 -76.54 149.58
C LEU A 2 -27.04 -76.56 148.81
N GLU A 3 -26.76 -77.47 147.87
CA GLU A 3 -27.44 -77.79 146.59
C GLU A 3 -27.66 -76.59 145.63
N LEU A 4 -27.15 -76.76 144.41
CA LEU A 4 -27.51 -76.11 143.13
C LEU A 4 -26.89 -74.75 142.77
N TYR A 5 -25.80 -74.76 141.98
CA TYR A 5 -25.69 -73.86 140.82
C TYR A 5 -25.02 -74.55 139.62
N ARG A 6 -25.88 -74.86 138.65
CA ARG A 6 -25.65 -75.42 137.32
C ARG A 6 -24.69 -74.56 136.49
N GLN A 7 -23.72 -75.15 135.80
CA GLN A 7 -23.82 -75.58 134.39
C GLN A 7 -24.22 -74.46 133.40
N ALA A 8 -23.24 -73.92 132.67
CA ALA A 8 -23.38 -73.42 131.29
C ALA A 8 -21.99 -73.20 130.67
N VAL A 9 -21.39 -74.26 130.11
CA VAL A 9 -20.27 -74.14 129.15
C VAL A 9 -20.90 -74.08 127.77
N PRO A 10 -20.72 -73.04 126.95
CA PRO A 10 -21.24 -73.04 125.59
C PRO A 10 -20.37 -73.97 124.72
N LEU A 11 -21.01 -75.01 124.19
CA LEU A 11 -20.53 -75.83 123.09
C LEU A 11 -20.28 -74.96 121.86
N VAL A 12 -19.01 -74.63 121.57
CA VAL A 12 -18.61 -74.04 120.28
C VAL A 12 -18.62 -75.15 119.23
N GLN A 13 -19.62 -75.12 118.34
CA GLN A 13 -19.75 -76.06 117.21
C GLN A 13 -18.59 -75.89 116.20
N PRO A 14 -18.00 -76.99 115.67
CA PRO A 14 -16.92 -76.93 114.67
C PRO A 14 -17.38 -76.59 113.23
N GLN A 15 -18.67 -76.36 113.00
CA GLN A 15 -19.22 -76.11 111.65
C GLN A 15 -18.93 -74.70 111.09
N SER A 16 -18.40 -73.77 111.89
CA SER A 16 -18.15 -72.40 111.41
C SER A 16 -16.87 -72.27 110.57
N THR A 17 -15.83 -73.09 110.80
CA THR A 17 -14.52 -72.91 110.14
C THR A 17 -14.48 -73.44 108.70
N ALA A 18 -15.20 -74.51 108.39
CA ALA A 18 -15.34 -75.04 107.03
C ALA A 18 -16.19 -74.12 106.14
N ALA A 19 -17.29 -73.58 106.67
CA ALA A 19 -18.13 -72.60 105.99
C ALA A 19 -17.39 -71.28 105.71
N ILE A 20 -16.53 -70.82 106.63
CA ILE A 20 -15.70 -69.63 106.43
C ILE A 20 -14.65 -69.86 105.32
N LYS A 21 -14.03 -71.04 105.25
CA LYS A 21 -13.07 -71.40 104.19
C LYS A 21 -13.74 -71.50 102.82
N THR A 22 -14.91 -72.12 102.71
CA THR A 22 -15.66 -72.22 101.44
C THR A 22 -16.15 -70.85 100.97
N LEU A 23 -16.70 -70.01 101.87
CA LEU A 23 -17.05 -68.62 101.57
C LEU A 23 -15.82 -67.79 101.11
N GLY A 24 -14.65 -68.02 101.72
CA GLY A 24 -13.39 -67.41 101.30
C GLY A 24 -12.96 -67.79 99.88
N THR A 25 -13.08 -69.08 99.51
CA THR A 25 -12.77 -69.54 98.13
C THR A 25 -13.76 -69.02 97.09
N ILE A 26 -15.05 -68.96 97.42
CA ILE A 26 -16.09 -68.38 96.56
C ILE A 26 -15.83 -66.89 96.34
N ARG A 27 -15.48 -66.15 97.41
CA ARG A 27 -15.13 -64.73 97.32
C ARG A 27 -13.87 -64.48 96.50
N ARG A 28 -12.86 -65.36 96.58
CA ARG A 28 -11.65 -65.29 95.74
C ARG A 28 -11.96 -65.57 94.27
N LYS A 29 -12.70 -66.64 93.95
CA LYS A 29 -13.15 -66.94 92.58
C LYS A 29 -14.01 -65.82 91.99
N LYS A 30 -14.90 -65.23 92.78
CA LYS A 30 -15.69 -64.06 92.38
C LYS A 30 -14.81 -62.84 92.11
N LYS A 31 -13.81 -62.58 92.96
CA LYS A 31 -12.84 -61.49 92.77
C LYS A 31 -11.95 -61.70 91.53
N GLU A 32 -11.58 -62.95 91.24
CA GLU A 32 -10.83 -63.32 90.02
C GLU A 32 -11.67 -63.17 88.76
N ALA A 33 -12.94 -63.59 88.78
CA ALA A 33 -13.89 -63.39 87.69
C ALA A 33 -14.21 -61.90 87.47
N ASP A 34 -14.34 -61.12 88.54
CA ASP A 34 -14.51 -59.67 88.45
C ASP A 34 -13.25 -59.00 87.88
N ALA A 35 -12.06 -59.49 88.23
CA ALA A 35 -10.80 -59.00 87.69
C ALA A 35 -10.62 -59.36 86.21
N SER A 36 -10.98 -60.57 85.78
CA SER A 36 -10.94 -60.97 84.37
C SER A 36 -11.97 -60.22 83.53
N ALA A 37 -13.20 -60.02 84.04
CA ALA A 37 -14.21 -59.19 83.41
C ALA A 37 -13.77 -57.73 83.26
N ARG A 38 -13.10 -57.17 84.26
CA ARG A 38 -12.50 -55.82 84.17
C ARG A 38 -11.38 -55.76 83.12
N ARG A 39 -10.54 -56.79 83.00
CA ARG A 39 -9.49 -56.86 81.96
C ARG A 39 -10.10 -56.97 80.56
N ALA A 40 -11.10 -57.82 80.37
CA ALA A 40 -11.82 -57.95 79.10
C ALA A 40 -12.51 -56.63 78.69
N ARG A 41 -13.12 -55.91 79.64
CA ARG A 41 -13.69 -54.58 79.37
C ARG A 41 -12.64 -53.56 78.94
N LYS A 42 -11.47 -53.55 79.59
CA LYS A 42 -10.35 -52.67 79.18
C LYS A 42 -9.83 -53.01 77.79
N GLN A 43 -9.62 -54.29 77.49
CA GLN A 43 -9.21 -54.74 76.16
C GLN A 43 -10.25 -54.40 75.08
N ASN A 44 -11.54 -54.58 75.36
CA ASN A 44 -12.61 -54.19 74.44
C ASN A 44 -12.66 -52.67 74.22
N MET A 45 -12.41 -51.86 75.25
CA MET A 45 -12.30 -50.41 75.09
C MET A 45 -11.07 -50.01 74.27
N GLU A 46 -9.94 -50.68 74.46
CA GLU A 46 -8.73 -50.45 73.66
C GLU A 46 -8.93 -50.87 72.21
N MET A 47 -9.57 -52.01 71.95
CA MET A 47 -9.94 -52.44 70.59
C MET A 47 -10.93 -51.48 69.93
N ALA A 48 -11.94 -51.00 70.66
CA ALA A 48 -12.89 -50.02 70.13
C ALA A 48 -12.19 -48.70 69.80
N ARG A 49 -11.24 -48.25 70.63
CA ARG A 49 -10.41 -47.07 70.37
C ARG A 49 -9.49 -47.25 69.17
N ALA A 50 -8.86 -48.42 69.03
CA ALA A 50 -8.02 -48.76 67.89
C ALA A 50 -8.83 -48.81 66.60
N PHE A 51 -10.03 -49.41 66.65
CA PHE A 51 -10.96 -49.45 65.52
C PHE A 51 -11.43 -48.04 65.14
N SER A 52 -11.86 -47.21 66.09
CA SER A 52 -12.27 -45.83 65.81
C SER A 52 -11.12 -45.00 65.23
N SER A 53 -9.89 -45.22 65.71
CA SER A 53 -8.70 -44.58 65.15
C SER A 53 -8.44 -45.02 63.71
N SER A 54 -8.58 -46.31 63.41
CA SER A 54 -8.41 -46.85 62.05
C SER A 54 -9.45 -46.27 61.09
N VAL A 55 -10.72 -46.27 61.48
CA VAL A 55 -11.81 -45.68 60.68
C VAL A 55 -11.57 -44.18 60.44
N ALA A 56 -11.12 -43.44 61.46
CA ALA A 56 -10.79 -42.02 61.31
C ALA A 56 -9.63 -41.79 60.33
N MET A 57 -8.59 -42.64 60.36
CA MET A 57 -7.48 -42.56 59.40
C MET A 57 -7.93 -42.86 57.98
N ILE A 58 -8.70 -43.93 57.77
CA ILE A 58 -9.24 -44.30 56.45
C ILE A 58 -10.13 -43.16 55.92
N SER A 59 -11.03 -42.64 56.74
CA SER A 59 -11.90 -41.52 56.37
C SER A 59 -11.09 -40.29 55.96
N ARG A 60 -10.02 -39.97 56.70
CA ARG A 60 -9.12 -38.86 56.35
C ARG A 60 -8.39 -39.11 55.04
N HIS A 61 -7.94 -40.34 54.78
CA HIS A 61 -7.26 -40.68 53.53
C HIS A 61 -8.21 -40.55 52.33
N VAL A 62 -9.41 -41.13 52.42
CA VAL A 62 -10.44 -41.01 51.38
C VAL A 62 -10.78 -39.54 51.13
N HIS A 63 -11.01 -38.77 52.19
CA HIS A 63 -11.29 -37.34 52.05
C HIS A 63 -10.13 -36.58 51.37
N ASN A 64 -8.88 -36.87 51.74
CA ASN A 64 -7.72 -36.24 51.10
C ASN A 64 -7.60 -36.63 49.61
N GLU A 65 -7.92 -37.87 49.25
CA GLU A 65 -7.93 -38.33 47.87
C GLU A 65 -9.03 -37.66 47.06
N GLU A 66 -10.25 -37.57 47.60
CA GLU A 66 -11.36 -36.84 46.98
C GLU A 66 -11.00 -35.37 46.76
N MET A 67 -10.40 -34.72 47.75
CA MET A 67 -9.96 -33.33 47.61
C MET A 67 -8.87 -33.20 46.54
N ARG A 68 -7.90 -34.11 46.47
CA ARG A 68 -6.89 -34.11 45.40
C ARG A 68 -7.53 -34.27 44.02
N ASN A 69 -8.45 -35.23 43.88
CA ASN A 69 -9.18 -35.47 42.63
C ASN A 69 -10.03 -34.25 42.23
N HIS A 70 -10.61 -33.54 43.21
CA HIS A 70 -11.34 -32.31 42.95
C HIS A 70 -10.44 -31.21 42.37
N HIS A 71 -9.25 -31.02 42.96
CA HIS A 71 -8.29 -30.04 42.46
C HIS A 71 -7.78 -30.39 41.07
N THR A 72 -7.47 -31.67 40.78
CA THR A 72 -7.06 -32.08 39.43
C THR A 72 -8.18 -31.85 38.42
N ASN A 73 -9.42 -32.23 38.77
CA ASN A 73 -10.59 -32.00 37.92
C ASN A 73 -10.85 -30.51 37.66
N GLU A 74 -10.61 -29.63 38.63
CA GLU A 74 -10.71 -28.19 38.45
C GLU A 74 -9.64 -27.65 37.51
N LEU A 75 -8.40 -28.11 37.65
CA LEU A 75 -7.31 -27.75 36.75
C LEU A 75 -7.59 -28.21 35.33
N ASP A 76 -8.05 -29.45 35.14
CA ASP A 76 -8.40 -29.97 33.82
C ASP A 76 -9.55 -29.18 33.18
N LYS A 77 -10.56 -28.79 33.96
CA LYS A 77 -11.63 -27.89 33.48
C LYS A 77 -11.10 -26.51 33.09
N GLN A 78 -10.12 -25.98 33.81
CA GLN A 78 -9.50 -24.70 33.45
C GLN A 78 -8.69 -24.81 32.16
N ILE A 79 -7.89 -25.87 32.02
CA ILE A 79 -7.12 -26.15 30.81
C ILE A 79 -8.05 -26.29 29.60
N ALA A 80 -9.13 -27.09 29.73
CA ALA A 80 -10.10 -27.27 28.66
C ALA A 80 -10.72 -25.94 28.18
N ARG A 81 -11.08 -25.03 29.10
CA ARG A 81 -11.62 -23.71 28.74
C ARG A 81 -10.59 -22.86 27.99
N VAL A 82 -9.32 -22.91 28.40
CA VAL A 82 -8.24 -22.18 27.72
C VAL A 82 -8.00 -22.76 26.33
N ASP A 83 -8.00 -24.08 26.19
CA ASP A 83 -7.84 -24.75 24.90
C ASP A 83 -8.99 -24.46 23.95
N GLU A 84 -10.24 -24.48 24.44
CA GLU A 84 -11.42 -24.07 23.66
C GLU A 84 -11.27 -22.63 23.19
N ALA A 85 -10.92 -21.69 24.08
CA ALA A 85 -10.71 -20.29 23.72
C ALA A 85 -9.60 -20.14 22.67
N ARG A 86 -8.49 -20.89 22.82
CA ARG A 86 -7.37 -20.88 21.88
C ARG A 86 -7.79 -21.44 20.51
N GLN A 87 -8.55 -22.52 20.47
CA GLN A 87 -9.08 -23.08 19.23
C GLN A 87 -10.00 -22.08 18.52
N TRP A 88 -10.89 -21.42 19.25
CA TRP A 88 -11.74 -20.37 18.71
C TRP A 88 -10.93 -19.20 18.15
N SER A 89 -9.91 -18.73 18.85
CA SER A 89 -9.02 -17.68 18.33
C SER A 89 -8.30 -18.12 17.05
N GLN A 90 -7.79 -19.35 16.99
CA GLN A 90 -7.14 -19.87 15.78
C GLN A 90 -8.09 -19.97 14.59
N LEU A 91 -9.31 -20.48 14.80
CA LEU A 91 -10.34 -20.55 13.77
C LEU A 91 -10.75 -19.16 13.30
N HIS A 92 -10.91 -18.21 14.23
CA HIS A 92 -11.24 -16.83 13.90
C HIS A 92 -10.13 -16.16 13.07
N GLU A 93 -8.87 -16.30 13.48
CA GLU A 93 -7.73 -15.79 12.70
C GLU A 93 -7.65 -16.41 11.32
N ALA A 94 -7.86 -17.72 11.19
CA ALA A 94 -7.87 -18.41 9.91
C ALA A 94 -9.00 -17.89 9.01
N HIS A 95 -10.19 -17.70 9.57
CA HIS A 95 -11.35 -17.14 8.86
C HIS A 95 -11.11 -15.71 8.39
N CYS A 96 -10.57 -14.84 9.24
CA CYS A 96 -10.22 -13.47 8.87
C CYS A 96 -9.16 -13.44 7.76
N LYS A 97 -8.13 -14.30 7.84
CA LYS A 97 -7.12 -14.45 6.76
C LYS A 97 -7.74 -14.93 5.46
N ALA A 98 -8.69 -15.86 5.49
CA ALA A 98 -9.40 -16.33 4.31
C ALA A 98 -10.21 -15.20 3.64
N ILE A 99 -10.96 -14.43 4.43
CA ILE A 99 -11.70 -13.25 3.92
C ILE A 99 -10.77 -12.23 3.27
N GLU A 100 -9.63 -11.95 3.90
CA GLU A 100 -8.65 -11.02 3.33
C GLU A 100 -8.08 -11.53 2.00
N GLN A 101 -7.81 -12.84 1.90
CA GLN A 101 -7.34 -13.46 0.67
C GLN A 101 -8.40 -13.38 -0.43
N ASP A 102 -9.65 -13.73 -0.12
CA ASP A 102 -10.78 -13.63 -1.07
C ASP A 102 -10.98 -12.19 -1.56
N ALA A 103 -10.92 -11.21 -0.65
CA ALA A 103 -11.04 -9.80 -1.02
C ALA A 103 -9.88 -9.34 -1.92
N ARG A 104 -8.64 -9.81 -1.68
CA ARG A 104 -7.50 -9.54 -2.57
C ARG A 104 -7.71 -10.18 -3.93
N GLU A 105 -8.17 -11.43 -3.98
CA GLU A 105 -8.45 -12.12 -5.23
C GLU A 105 -9.54 -11.42 -6.05
N GLN A 106 -10.64 -11.02 -5.41
CA GLN A 106 -11.70 -10.24 -6.06
C GLN A 106 -11.16 -8.95 -6.67
N ARG A 107 -10.39 -8.16 -5.91
CA ARG A 107 -9.73 -6.96 -6.44
C ARG A 107 -8.84 -7.25 -7.64
N THR A 108 -8.08 -8.36 -7.63
CA THR A 108 -7.26 -8.73 -8.79
C THR A 108 -8.09 -9.12 -10.01
N ARG A 109 -9.24 -9.77 -9.81
CA ARG A 109 -10.18 -10.10 -10.89
C ARG A 109 -10.79 -8.82 -11.48
N ASP A 110 -11.18 -7.87 -10.63
CA ASP A 110 -11.73 -6.57 -11.05
C ASP A 110 -10.70 -5.74 -11.82
N VAL A 111 -9.44 -5.69 -11.35
CA VAL A 111 -8.38 -4.97 -12.08
C VAL A 111 -8.14 -5.61 -13.44
N ARG A 112 -8.20 -6.95 -13.54
CA ARG A 112 -8.05 -7.66 -14.82
C ARG A 112 -9.22 -7.36 -15.76
N SER A 113 -10.46 -7.36 -15.28
CA SER A 113 -11.63 -7.03 -16.11
C SER A 113 -11.62 -5.56 -16.54
N MET A 114 -11.25 -4.64 -15.67
CA MET A 114 -11.08 -3.22 -16.03
C MET A 114 -9.97 -3.02 -17.05
N LYS A 115 -8.87 -3.77 -16.94
CA LYS A 115 -7.79 -3.72 -17.93
C LYS A 115 -8.26 -4.19 -19.30
N THR A 116 -9.03 -5.28 -19.38
CA THR A 116 -9.57 -5.76 -20.67
C THR A 116 -10.52 -4.74 -21.28
N LEU A 117 -11.41 -4.14 -20.48
CA LEU A 117 -12.31 -3.08 -20.95
C LEU A 117 -11.53 -1.86 -21.46
N ALA A 118 -10.53 -1.40 -20.71
CA ALA A 118 -9.69 -0.28 -21.13
C ALA A 118 -8.91 -0.57 -22.43
N GLU A 119 -8.44 -1.81 -22.62
CA GLU A 119 -7.80 -2.22 -23.87
C GLU A 119 -8.78 -2.20 -25.06
N GLU A 120 -10.01 -2.63 -24.85
CA GLU A 120 -11.09 -2.57 -25.86
C GLU A 120 -11.44 -1.12 -26.21
N GLU A 121 -11.66 -0.26 -25.21
CA GLU A 121 -11.94 1.16 -25.41
C GLU A 121 -10.83 1.89 -26.17
N LEU A 122 -9.56 1.58 -25.85
CA LEU A 122 -8.41 2.13 -26.57
C LEU A 122 -8.36 1.66 -28.02
N ARG A 123 -8.71 0.40 -28.31
CA ARG A 123 -8.82 -0.10 -29.68
C ARG A 123 -9.93 0.65 -30.43
N PHE A 124 -11.12 0.75 -29.84
CA PHE A 124 -12.22 1.52 -30.42
C PHE A 124 -11.81 2.97 -30.71
N ALA A 125 -11.17 3.66 -29.77
CA ALA A 125 -10.73 5.04 -29.96
C ALA A 125 -9.71 5.19 -31.11
N ARG A 126 -8.81 4.22 -31.29
CA ARG A 126 -7.85 4.18 -32.40
C ARG A 126 -8.57 3.97 -33.74
N ASP A 127 -9.50 3.03 -33.79
CA ASP A 127 -10.27 2.73 -35.00
C ASP A 127 -11.13 3.93 -35.41
N PHE A 128 -11.77 4.61 -34.44
CA PHE A 128 -12.52 5.84 -34.69
C PHE A 128 -11.63 6.97 -35.23
N ARG A 129 -10.43 7.16 -34.68
CA ARG A 129 -9.47 8.14 -35.21
C ARG A 129 -9.04 7.80 -36.63
N ALA A 130 -8.70 6.54 -36.90
CA ALA A 130 -8.30 6.08 -38.23
C ALA A 130 -9.43 6.30 -39.26
N LEU A 131 -10.67 5.94 -38.92
CA LEU A 131 -11.84 6.20 -39.77
C LEU A 131 -12.05 7.70 -40.03
N ARG A 132 -11.89 8.54 -39.01
CA ARG A 132 -12.01 10.00 -39.17
C ARG A 132 -10.91 10.56 -40.07
N GLU A 133 -9.67 10.10 -39.90
CA GLU A 133 -8.55 10.48 -40.76
C GLU A 133 -8.76 10.03 -42.20
N GLU A 134 -9.31 8.83 -42.43
CA GLU A 134 -9.68 8.37 -43.76
C GLU A 134 -10.81 9.19 -44.38
N ALA A 135 -11.85 9.52 -43.62
CA ALA A 135 -12.93 10.40 -44.07
C ALA A 135 -12.39 11.80 -44.43
N VAL A 136 -11.48 12.35 -43.62
CA VAL A 136 -10.79 13.61 -43.92
C VAL A 136 -9.89 13.47 -45.15
N ARG A 137 -9.17 12.35 -45.32
CA ARG A 137 -8.36 12.08 -46.52
C ARG A 137 -9.21 11.99 -47.79
N ARG A 138 -10.40 11.39 -47.72
CA ARG A 138 -11.35 11.28 -48.84
C ARG A 138 -12.02 12.61 -49.18
N ASN A 139 -12.34 13.41 -48.16
CA ASN A 139 -13.09 14.66 -48.32
C ASN A 139 -12.20 15.91 -48.47
N LYS A 140 -10.91 15.84 -48.11
CA LYS A 140 -9.95 16.88 -48.47
C LYS A 140 -9.72 16.78 -49.98
N PRO A 141 -9.95 17.84 -50.77
CA PRO A 141 -9.39 17.88 -52.11
C PRO A 141 -7.89 17.69 -51.96
N LEU A 142 -7.30 16.85 -52.81
CA LEU A 142 -5.85 16.76 -52.95
C LEU A 142 -5.36 18.19 -53.20
N PHE A 143 -4.89 18.85 -52.16
CA PHE A 143 -4.16 20.08 -52.30
C PHE A 143 -2.90 19.66 -53.03
N THR A 144 -2.89 19.84 -54.36
CA THR A 144 -1.68 19.77 -55.13
C THR A 144 -0.79 20.85 -54.55
N MET A 145 0.16 20.42 -53.72
CA MET A 145 1.26 21.28 -53.35
C MET A 145 1.83 21.78 -54.67
N SER A 146 1.63 23.07 -54.95
CA SER A 146 2.45 23.76 -55.93
C SER A 146 3.88 23.38 -55.58
N SER A 147 4.63 22.88 -56.56
CA SER A 147 6.04 22.51 -56.45
C SER A 147 6.92 23.66 -55.92
N SER A 148 6.35 24.85 -55.76
CA SER A 148 7.00 26.08 -55.36
C SER A 148 6.97 26.39 -53.85
N THR A 149 6.23 25.65 -53.02
CA THR A 149 6.01 26.04 -51.59
C THR A 149 6.16 24.92 -50.58
N SER A 150 7.10 24.03 -50.82
CA SER A 150 7.50 23.01 -49.85
C SER A 150 8.99 23.20 -49.61
N THR A 151 9.39 23.25 -48.34
CA THR A 151 10.76 23.08 -47.86
C THR A 151 11.24 21.66 -48.19
N ILE A 152 11.25 21.30 -49.47
CA ILE A 152 11.90 20.10 -49.97
C ILE A 152 13.36 20.49 -49.99
N ILE A 153 14.12 19.95 -49.03
CA ILE A 153 15.56 19.90 -49.14
C ILE A 153 15.83 19.19 -50.48
N PRO A 154 16.33 19.90 -51.51
CA PRO A 154 16.53 19.27 -52.81
C PRO A 154 17.57 18.19 -52.62
N ALA A 155 17.19 16.94 -52.86
CA ALA A 155 18.13 15.82 -52.75
C ALA A 155 19.23 16.02 -53.80
N PRO A 156 20.50 15.91 -53.43
CA PRO A 156 21.61 16.09 -54.35
C PRO A 156 21.50 15.06 -55.48
N PRO A 157 22.01 15.41 -56.68
CA PRO A 157 21.94 14.54 -57.86
C PRO A 157 22.55 13.16 -57.61
N GLU A 158 23.50 13.06 -56.68
CA GLU A 158 24.12 11.81 -56.22
C GLU A 158 23.14 10.89 -55.49
N ILE A 159 22.32 11.41 -54.56
CA ILE A 159 21.30 10.64 -53.85
C ILE A 159 20.17 10.23 -54.80
N LEU A 160 19.81 11.12 -55.74
CA LEU A 160 18.81 10.82 -56.77
C LEU A 160 19.30 9.72 -57.74
N ALA A 161 20.56 9.78 -58.16
CA ALA A 161 21.18 8.75 -59.00
C ALA A 161 21.32 7.42 -58.25
N ALA A 162 21.75 7.46 -56.98
CA ALA A 162 21.84 6.26 -56.13
C ALA A 162 20.46 5.63 -55.89
N ARG A 163 19.42 6.46 -55.76
CA ARG A 163 18.03 6.00 -55.61
C ARG A 163 17.51 5.34 -56.89
N ALA A 164 17.87 5.87 -58.05
CA ALA A 164 17.58 5.24 -59.34
C ALA A 164 18.35 3.92 -59.54
N ALA A 165 19.55 3.81 -58.98
CA ALA A 165 20.40 2.61 -59.08
C ALA A 165 20.08 1.53 -58.02
N ALA A 166 19.40 1.87 -56.91
CA ALA A 166 19.13 0.97 -55.79
C ALA A 166 18.09 -0.12 -56.12
N LYS A 167 18.57 -1.32 -56.51
CA LYS A 167 17.72 -2.48 -56.84
C LYS A 167 17.50 -3.43 -55.66
N THR A 168 18.49 -3.59 -54.78
CA THR A 168 18.42 -4.54 -53.66
C THR A 168 17.88 -3.90 -52.38
N GLN A 169 17.37 -4.73 -51.45
CA GLN A 169 16.85 -4.24 -50.17
C GLN A 169 17.95 -3.70 -49.24
N GLU A 170 19.18 -4.20 -49.36
CA GLU A 170 20.34 -3.70 -48.60
C GLU A 170 20.79 -2.33 -49.11
N ASP A 171 20.81 -2.12 -50.43
CA ASP A 171 21.11 -0.82 -51.04
C ASP A 171 20.09 0.23 -50.61
N ARG A 172 18.80 -0.13 -50.58
CA ARG A 172 17.73 0.77 -50.09
C ARG A 172 17.90 1.14 -48.62
N LYS A 173 18.34 0.21 -47.77
CA LYS A 173 18.63 0.50 -46.34
C LYS A 173 19.82 1.43 -46.18
N ARG A 174 20.88 1.25 -46.97
CA ARG A 174 22.04 2.14 -46.99
C ARG A 174 21.68 3.53 -47.51
N LEU A 175 20.93 3.60 -48.61
CA LEU A 175 20.41 4.85 -49.18
C LEU A 175 19.54 5.62 -48.18
N ALA A 176 18.65 4.93 -47.47
CA ALA A 176 17.81 5.57 -46.45
C ALA A 176 18.61 6.17 -45.28
N ARG A 177 19.80 5.65 -44.97
CA ARG A 177 20.70 6.27 -43.98
C ARG A 177 21.33 7.53 -44.54
N VAL A 178 21.84 7.48 -45.76
CA VAL A 178 22.43 8.64 -46.45
C VAL A 178 21.41 9.76 -46.66
N GLU A 179 20.17 9.42 -47.03
CA GLU A 179 19.07 10.38 -47.15
C GLU A 179 18.75 11.06 -45.80
N ARG A 180 18.81 10.32 -44.69
CA ARG A 180 18.61 10.88 -43.33
C ARG A 180 19.76 11.79 -42.92
N GLU A 181 20.99 11.34 -43.10
CA GLU A 181 22.19 12.13 -42.79
C GLU A 181 22.22 13.42 -43.61
N HIS A 182 21.85 13.37 -44.90
CA HIS A 182 21.73 14.55 -45.74
C HIS A 182 20.62 15.49 -45.28
N ALA A 183 19.44 14.96 -44.93
CA ALA A 183 18.35 15.77 -44.41
C ALA A 183 18.71 16.45 -43.07
N GLU A 184 19.41 15.75 -42.18
CA GLU A 184 19.92 16.28 -40.93
C GLU A 184 20.99 17.36 -41.16
N HIS A 185 21.91 17.14 -42.11
CA HIS A 185 22.93 18.12 -42.48
C HIS A 185 22.31 19.40 -43.05
N MET A 186 21.37 19.28 -43.99
CA MET A 186 20.69 20.43 -44.58
C MET A 186 19.84 21.18 -43.56
N ARG A 187 19.18 20.47 -42.64
CA ARG A 187 18.49 21.07 -41.50
C ARG A 187 19.46 21.84 -40.60
N SER A 188 20.65 21.28 -40.34
CA SER A 188 21.66 21.95 -39.51
C SER A 188 22.19 23.23 -40.16
N LEU A 189 22.41 23.22 -41.49
CA LEU A 189 22.80 24.40 -42.26
C LEU A 189 21.71 25.48 -42.23
N GLN A 190 20.46 25.10 -42.46
CA GLN A 190 19.33 26.04 -42.37
C GLN A 190 19.21 26.70 -40.99
N LEU A 191 19.46 25.95 -39.91
CA LEU A 191 19.46 26.51 -38.55
C LEU A 191 20.66 27.44 -38.32
N LEU A 192 21.81 27.14 -38.90
CA LEU A 192 22.99 28.00 -38.83
C LEU A 192 22.73 29.32 -39.59
N ASP A 193 22.20 29.23 -40.80
CA ASP A 193 21.84 30.38 -41.64
C ASP A 193 20.77 31.23 -40.95
N TYR A 194 19.77 30.60 -40.31
CA TYR A 194 18.79 31.29 -39.47
C TYR A 194 19.45 32.08 -38.33
N VAL A 195 20.38 31.47 -37.59
CA VAL A 195 21.08 32.15 -36.49
C VAL A 195 21.91 33.32 -37.03
N TYR A 196 22.56 33.15 -38.18
CA TYR A 196 23.37 34.19 -38.81
C TYR A 196 22.51 35.35 -39.31
N ASP A 197 21.45 35.07 -40.06
CA ASP A 197 20.52 36.07 -40.58
C ASP A 197 19.81 36.81 -39.44
N ARG A 198 19.44 36.11 -38.36
CA ARG A 198 18.87 36.73 -37.16
C ARG A 198 19.84 37.70 -36.51
N LYS A 199 21.11 37.33 -36.36
CA LYS A 199 22.15 38.22 -35.82
C LYS A 199 22.37 39.42 -36.73
N ARG A 200 22.50 39.17 -38.04
CA ARG A 200 22.65 40.21 -39.04
C ARG A 200 21.50 41.23 -39.02
N MET A 201 20.25 40.77 -38.92
CA MET A 201 19.08 41.65 -38.82
C MET A 201 19.08 42.47 -37.52
N LEU A 202 19.52 41.89 -36.40
CA LEU A 202 19.70 42.64 -35.15
C LEU A 202 20.80 43.69 -35.27
N ASP A 203 21.92 43.32 -35.90
CA ASP A 203 23.06 44.22 -36.11
C ASP A 203 22.70 45.36 -37.08
N GLU A 204 21.95 45.07 -38.16
CA GLU A 204 21.42 46.06 -39.11
C GLU A 204 20.35 46.95 -38.47
N ALA A 205 19.51 46.41 -37.58
CA ALA A 205 18.49 47.18 -36.87
C ALA A 205 19.08 48.14 -35.82
N ASN A 206 20.20 47.75 -35.20
CA ASN A 206 20.93 48.57 -34.22
C ASN A 206 21.88 49.57 -34.88
N GLN A 207 22.14 49.47 -36.18
CA GLN A 207 22.90 50.48 -36.90
C GLN A 207 22.05 51.73 -37.06
N PRO A 208 22.58 52.93 -36.73
CA PRO A 208 21.90 54.17 -37.04
C PRO A 208 21.71 54.22 -38.56
N ARG A 209 20.44 54.26 -39.02
CA ARG A 209 20.13 54.46 -40.44
C ARG A 209 20.90 55.69 -40.88
N ALA A 210 21.78 55.51 -41.88
CA ALA A 210 22.72 56.51 -42.35
C ALA A 210 22.10 57.90 -42.27
N ASN A 211 22.70 58.77 -41.46
CA ASN A 211 22.23 60.12 -41.18
C ASN A 211 21.89 60.79 -42.51
N SER A 212 20.61 60.78 -42.88
CA SER A 212 20.12 61.80 -43.79
C SER A 212 20.41 63.09 -43.02
N ALA A 213 21.17 63.99 -43.64
CA ALA A 213 21.47 65.30 -43.07
C ALA A 213 20.18 66.14 -43.03
N LEU A 214 19.20 65.68 -42.26
CA LEU A 214 17.95 66.35 -42.00
C LEU A 214 18.10 67.02 -40.65
N VAL A 215 18.15 68.34 -40.72
CA VAL A 215 18.05 69.24 -39.58
C VAL A 215 16.76 68.88 -38.82
N GLU A 216 16.90 68.45 -37.57
CA GLU A 216 15.79 68.32 -36.64
C GLU A 216 15.24 69.73 -36.39
N VAL A 217 14.11 70.03 -37.03
CA VAL A 217 13.29 71.19 -36.67
C VAL A 217 12.23 70.64 -35.74
N ASP A 218 12.24 71.09 -34.49
CA ASP A 218 11.21 70.79 -33.48
C ASP A 218 9.88 71.41 -33.92
N VAL A 219 9.13 70.67 -34.71
CA VAL A 219 7.74 70.98 -35.06
C VAL A 219 6.86 70.14 -34.13
N ALA A 220 5.89 70.77 -33.47
CA ALA A 220 4.94 70.08 -32.62
C ALA A 220 4.17 69.02 -33.42
N ASP A 221 3.87 67.88 -32.79
CA ASP A 221 3.24 66.70 -33.42
C ASP A 221 1.92 67.01 -34.16
N GLU A 222 1.26 68.13 -33.84
CA GLU A 222 -0.01 68.57 -34.43
C GLU A 222 0.11 69.14 -35.86
N GLU A 223 1.31 69.49 -36.33
CA GLU A 223 1.54 70.10 -37.66
C GLU A 223 2.28 69.17 -38.64
N LEU A 224 2.50 67.91 -38.28
CA LEU A 224 3.26 66.98 -39.10
C LEU A 224 2.45 66.48 -40.30
N PRO A 225 3.02 66.44 -41.53
CA PRO A 225 2.40 65.78 -42.67
C PRO A 225 2.05 64.32 -42.35
N ALA A 226 0.91 63.83 -42.84
CA ALA A 226 0.42 62.47 -42.56
C ALA A 226 1.48 61.39 -42.86
N ASP A 227 2.29 61.56 -43.90
CA ASP A 227 3.38 60.64 -44.26
C ASP A 227 4.48 60.57 -43.18
N ARG A 228 4.75 61.69 -42.50
CA ARG A 228 5.75 61.76 -41.42
C ARG A 228 5.24 61.11 -40.14
N ILE A 229 3.94 61.25 -39.85
CA ILE A 229 3.28 60.58 -38.72
C ILE A 229 3.32 59.06 -38.92
N VAL A 230 3.05 58.58 -40.14
CA VAL A 230 3.12 57.15 -40.48
C VAL A 230 4.56 56.62 -40.35
N GLN A 231 5.57 57.41 -40.75
CA GLN A 231 6.98 57.05 -40.57
C GLN A 231 7.38 56.95 -39.09
N LEU A 232 7.00 57.94 -38.27
CA LEU A 232 7.28 57.94 -36.83
C LEU A 232 6.60 56.77 -36.11
N ALA A 233 5.32 56.52 -36.40
CA ALA A 233 4.60 55.36 -35.86
C ALA A 233 5.22 54.03 -36.29
N GLY A 234 5.72 53.94 -37.54
CA GLY A 234 6.46 52.80 -38.03
C GLY A 234 7.78 52.59 -37.28
N ASP A 235 8.54 53.66 -37.05
CA ASP A 235 9.83 53.59 -36.34
C ASP A 235 9.66 53.33 -34.83
N GLU A 236 8.55 53.76 -34.22
CA GLU A 236 8.18 53.39 -32.85
C GLU A 236 7.81 51.91 -32.75
N LEU A 237 7.00 51.40 -33.69
CA LEU A 237 6.66 49.98 -33.77
C LEU A 237 7.93 49.13 -33.93
N TRP A 238 8.85 49.54 -34.81
CA TRP A 238 10.14 48.86 -34.99
C TRP A 238 10.98 48.83 -33.71
N ARG A 239 11.04 49.94 -32.97
CA ARG A 239 11.72 50.01 -31.67
C ARG A 239 11.09 49.07 -30.64
N GLN A 240 9.76 48.99 -30.59
CA GLN A 240 9.07 48.06 -29.68
C GLN A 240 9.36 46.59 -30.03
N ILE A 241 9.39 46.24 -31.32
CA ILE A 241 9.70 44.88 -31.79
C ILE A 241 11.13 44.46 -31.39
N ILE A 242 12.10 45.36 -31.52
CA ILE A 242 13.51 45.13 -31.11
C ILE A 242 13.61 44.99 -29.59
N GLN A 243 12.97 45.87 -28.82
CA GLN A 243 12.95 45.80 -27.36
C GLN A 243 12.32 44.49 -26.84
N GLN A 244 11.23 44.01 -27.45
CA GLN A 244 10.62 42.72 -27.10
C GLN A 244 11.54 41.53 -27.37
N GLN A 245 12.36 41.61 -28.43
CA GLN A 245 13.34 40.57 -28.74
C GLN A 245 14.50 40.56 -27.72
N GLU A 246 14.99 41.73 -27.30
CA GLU A 246 16.02 41.88 -26.26
C GLU A 246 15.52 41.42 -24.88
N GLN A 247 14.23 41.60 -24.61
CA GLN A 247 13.55 41.13 -23.39
C GLN A 247 13.26 39.62 -23.39
N GLY A 248 13.62 38.89 -24.46
CA GLY A 248 13.62 37.43 -24.49
C GLY A 248 12.44 36.77 -25.21
N CYS A 249 11.60 37.52 -25.95
CA CYS A 249 10.60 36.93 -26.85
C CYS A 249 11.28 36.48 -28.16
N PRO A 250 11.44 35.17 -28.42
CA PRO A 250 12.25 34.69 -29.56
C PRO A 250 11.56 34.85 -30.92
N ASP A 251 10.24 35.04 -30.94
CA ASP A 251 9.42 34.97 -32.16
C ASP A 251 9.20 36.33 -32.83
N SER A 252 9.53 37.45 -32.18
CA SER A 252 9.21 38.82 -32.63
C SER A 252 9.82 39.16 -34.00
N LEU A 253 11.12 38.86 -34.19
CA LEU A 253 11.81 39.13 -35.46
C LEU A 253 11.66 38.02 -36.51
N THR A 254 11.09 36.87 -36.14
CA THR A 254 11.04 35.70 -37.04
C THR A 254 10.11 35.90 -38.23
N LEU A 255 9.14 36.80 -38.12
CA LEU A 255 8.18 37.15 -39.16
C LEU A 255 8.81 37.92 -40.33
N PHE A 256 9.93 38.61 -40.08
CA PHE A 256 10.66 39.38 -41.09
C PHE A 256 11.77 38.58 -41.77
N MET A 257 12.02 37.35 -41.30
CA MET A 257 13.01 36.47 -41.92
C MET A 257 12.42 35.74 -43.13
N PRO A 258 13.20 35.59 -44.22
CA PRO A 258 12.73 34.87 -45.39
C PRO A 258 12.24 33.46 -45.01
N PRO A 259 11.12 33.00 -45.59
CA PRO A 259 10.50 31.74 -45.20
C PRO A 259 11.38 30.51 -45.46
N SER A 260 12.37 30.64 -46.35
CA SER A 260 13.37 29.60 -46.64
C SER A 260 14.30 29.27 -45.48
N ASN A 261 14.57 30.25 -44.60
CA ASN A 261 15.58 30.15 -43.54
C ASN A 261 14.93 30.07 -42.16
N SER A 262 13.70 29.58 -42.10
CA SER A 262 12.95 29.57 -40.87
C SER A 262 12.65 28.16 -40.40
N PRO A 263 12.50 27.94 -39.08
CA PRO A 263 12.04 26.65 -38.60
C PRO A 263 10.74 26.29 -39.35
N PRO A 264 10.60 25.03 -39.80
CA PRO A 264 9.56 24.61 -40.74
C PRO A 264 8.20 25.14 -40.28
N ALA A 265 7.36 25.56 -41.22
CA ALA A 265 6.05 26.17 -40.96
C ALA A 265 5.21 25.45 -39.90
N ALA A 266 5.42 24.13 -39.72
CA ALA A 266 4.87 23.35 -38.62
C ALA A 266 5.20 23.90 -37.22
N LEU A 267 6.44 24.31 -36.94
CA LEU A 267 6.83 24.92 -35.66
C LEU A 267 6.32 26.36 -35.51
N ARG A 268 6.19 27.10 -36.62
CA ARG A 268 5.68 28.48 -36.63
C ARG A 268 4.17 28.57 -36.39
N TYR A 269 3.39 27.66 -36.98
CA TYR A 269 1.92 27.68 -36.89
C TYR A 269 1.34 26.72 -35.86
N PHE A 270 2.05 25.62 -35.53
CA PHE A 270 1.56 24.62 -34.57
C PHE A 270 2.37 24.56 -33.28
N GLY A 271 3.38 25.42 -33.14
CA GLY A 271 4.26 25.45 -31.96
C GLY A 271 5.04 24.15 -31.77
N VAL A 272 5.99 24.19 -30.84
CA VAL A 272 6.39 22.98 -30.14
C VAL A 272 5.12 22.55 -29.39
N SER A 273 4.58 21.36 -29.67
CA SER A 273 3.77 20.67 -28.67
C SER A 273 4.68 20.41 -27.47
N GLN A 274 4.86 21.42 -26.61
CA GLN A 274 5.14 21.13 -25.22
C GLN A 274 3.99 20.22 -24.79
N PRO A 275 4.25 19.02 -24.27
CA PRO A 275 3.25 18.37 -23.46
C PRO A 275 3.06 19.31 -22.27
N VAL A 276 2.06 20.19 -22.34
CA VAL A 276 1.52 20.82 -21.14
C VAL A 276 1.06 19.63 -20.32
N SER A 277 1.83 19.27 -19.29
CA SER A 277 1.34 18.39 -18.25
C SER A 277 0.18 19.13 -17.61
N LEU A 278 -1.03 18.84 -18.06
CA LEU A 278 -2.21 19.27 -17.35
C LEU A 278 -2.09 18.68 -15.94
N PRO A 279 -2.30 19.48 -14.88
CA PRO A 279 -2.46 18.92 -13.55
C PRO A 279 -3.61 17.92 -13.62
N ALA A 280 -3.44 16.76 -12.99
CA ALA A 280 -4.31 15.59 -13.16
C ALA A 280 -5.80 15.81 -12.81
N PHE A 281 -6.18 16.99 -12.31
CA PHE A 281 -7.55 17.32 -11.93
C PHE A 281 -7.84 18.81 -12.18
N SER A 282 -8.24 19.18 -13.40
CA SER A 282 -9.01 20.41 -13.64
C SER A 282 -10.35 20.00 -14.25
N SER A 283 -11.43 20.24 -13.50
CA SER A 283 -12.80 19.86 -13.82
C SER A 283 -13.32 20.57 -15.08
N ALA A 284 -14.31 19.96 -15.73
CA ALA A 284 -14.86 20.34 -17.03
C ALA A 284 -15.64 21.69 -17.07
N VAL A 285 -15.50 22.54 -16.05
CA VAL A 285 -16.33 23.75 -15.90
C VAL A 285 -15.72 25.00 -16.55
N ASP A 286 -14.40 25.05 -16.76
CA ASP A 286 -13.73 26.26 -17.28
C ASP A 286 -13.57 26.30 -18.82
N ARG A 287 -14.33 25.49 -19.57
CA ARG A 287 -14.19 25.42 -21.05
C ARG A 287 -15.14 26.31 -21.85
N ASN A 288 -15.97 27.11 -21.21
CA ASN A 288 -16.87 28.04 -21.91
C ASN A 288 -16.83 29.44 -21.27
N LEU A 289 -15.71 30.14 -21.43
CA LEU A 289 -15.64 31.61 -21.46
C LEU A 289 -14.62 32.02 -22.54
#